data_AF-A0A1G0ACX3-F1
#
_entry.id   AF-A0A1G0ACX3-F1
#
_cell.length_a   1.000
_cell.length_b   1.000
_cell.length_c   1.000
_cell.angle_alpha   90.00
_cell.angle_beta   90.00
_cell.angle_gamma   90.00
#
_symmetry.space_group_name_H-M   'P 1'
#
loop_
_entity.id
_entity.type
_entity.pdbx_description
1 polymer ?
#
loop_
_entity_poly.entity_id
_entity_poly.type
_entity_poly.pdbx_seq_one_letter_code
_entity_poly.pdbx_strand_id
1 'polypeptide(L)'
;MAVWRSLYSRVGLLNPCGLDGLICELCGAEVPRTRNVAIESTVLAVCASCAKFGDEVMTPVVRRTSMPPVIEQRLEARRRRQTPRDVYAQGGEEELAEDFPTRIRRAREARGWKQADLGAKINEKVSVIAKLESGTITPGDALVRKIERELGIKLKERVEPIATKKQSVGTALTLGDLIKMREGHG
;
A
#
# COMPACT_ATOMS: atom_id res chain seq x y z
N MET A 1 -76.27 11.43 -28.71
CA MET A 1 -75.48 12.45 -27.98
C MET A 1 -75.26 11.91 -26.57
N ALA A 2 -74.11 11.89 -25.92
CA ALA A 2 -72.72 12.14 -26.24
C ALA A 2 -71.93 11.52 -25.04
N VAL A 3 -70.90 10.70 -25.29
CA VAL A 3 -69.47 10.98 -24.96
C VAL A 3 -69.19 11.05 -23.44
N TRP A 4 -68.64 10.00 -22.81
CA TRP A 4 -67.20 9.73 -22.53
C TRP A 4 -66.42 10.84 -21.79
N ARG A 5 -65.52 10.40 -20.88
CA ARG A 5 -64.43 11.13 -20.18
C ARG A 5 -64.87 11.94 -18.96
N SER A 6 -64.10 12.09 -17.88
CA SER A 6 -62.76 11.65 -17.47
C SER A 6 -62.48 12.34 -16.11
N LEU A 7 -61.36 11.95 -15.48
CA LEU A 7 -60.62 12.63 -14.41
C LEU A 7 -61.19 12.40 -13.01
N TYR A 8 -60.59 11.50 -12.22
CA TYR A 8 -59.28 11.73 -11.58
C TYR A 8 -59.23 13.15 -11.02
N SER A 9 -59.77 13.33 -9.81
CA SER A 9 -59.48 14.55 -9.07
C SER A 9 -59.16 14.23 -7.63
N ARG A 10 -57.89 14.54 -7.34
CA ARG A 10 -57.39 15.16 -6.11
C ARG A 10 -57.39 14.28 -4.87
N VAL A 11 -56.22 13.74 -4.52
CA VAL A 11 -55.13 14.47 -3.84
C VAL A 11 -55.57 14.86 -2.43
N GLY A 12 -54.93 14.20 -1.46
CA GLY A 12 -54.46 14.86 -0.26
C GLY A 12 -55.53 15.24 0.75
N LEU A 13 -56.01 14.27 1.50
CA LEU A 13 -56.37 14.48 2.91
C LEU A 13 -55.30 13.75 3.71
N LEU A 14 -54.17 14.43 3.96
CA LEU A 14 -53.86 15.03 5.25
C LEU A 14 -53.87 13.97 6.36
N ASN A 15 -52.71 13.33 6.54
CA ASN A 15 -52.36 12.73 7.83
C ASN A 15 -52.20 13.88 8.85
N PRO A 16 -53.11 14.02 9.83
CA PRO A 16 -53.13 15.19 10.72
C PRO A 16 -52.22 15.01 11.94
N CYS A 17 -51.23 14.13 11.90
CA CYS A 17 -50.27 13.94 12.98
C CYS A 17 -48.89 13.75 12.37
N GLY A 18 -48.00 14.72 12.56
CA GLY A 18 -46.61 14.68 12.13
C GLY A 18 -45.83 13.58 12.85
N LEU A 19 -45.91 12.37 12.32
CA LEU A 19 -45.01 11.27 12.60
C LEU A 19 -44.30 10.97 11.28
N ASP A 20 -43.05 11.40 11.20
CA ASP A 20 -42.18 11.11 10.07
C ASP A 20 -42.22 9.60 9.79
N GLY A 21 -42.70 9.24 8.60
CA GLY A 21 -42.92 7.85 8.21
C GLY A 21 -41.58 7.10 8.18
N LEU A 22 -41.46 6.06 9.00
CA LEU A 22 -40.36 5.11 8.93
C LEU A 22 -40.63 4.15 7.76
N ILE A 23 -39.65 3.94 6.90
CA ILE A 23 -39.78 3.04 5.75
C ILE A 23 -39.54 1.59 6.19
N CYS A 24 -40.40 0.68 5.75
CA CYS A 24 -40.19 -0.76 5.92
C CYS A 24 -39.19 -1.29 4.88
N GLU A 25 -38.10 -1.92 5.32
CA GLU A 25 -37.04 -2.47 4.46
C GLU A 25 -37.48 -3.73 3.67
N LEU A 26 -38.62 -4.34 4.01
CA LEU A 26 -39.14 -5.54 3.33
C LEU A 26 -40.20 -5.23 2.28
N CYS A 27 -41.00 -4.17 2.48
CA CYS A 27 -42.13 -3.85 1.58
C CYS A 27 -42.15 -2.40 1.08
N GLY A 28 -41.24 -1.54 1.54
CA GLY A 28 -41.13 -0.14 1.11
C GLY A 28 -42.25 0.79 1.59
N ALA A 29 -43.19 0.31 2.41
CA ALA A 29 -44.28 1.12 2.92
C ALA A 29 -43.81 2.09 4.01
N GLU A 30 -44.30 3.32 3.98
CA GLU A 30 -44.16 4.29 5.06
C GLU A 30 -45.13 3.94 6.19
N VAL A 31 -44.58 3.66 7.37
CA VAL A 31 -45.34 3.27 8.56
C VAL A 31 -44.94 4.12 9.76
N PRO A 32 -45.85 4.35 10.72
CA PRO A 32 -45.54 5.17 11.89
C PRO A 32 -44.56 4.50 12.86
N ARG A 33 -44.39 3.17 12.80
CA ARG A 33 -43.47 2.39 13.64
C ARG A 33 -42.93 1.18 12.88
N THR A 34 -41.62 0.96 12.99
CA THR A 34 -40.93 -0.26 12.52
C THR A 34 -40.41 -1.07 13.71
N ARG A 35 -40.19 -2.37 13.49
CA ARG A 35 -39.57 -3.31 14.43
C ARG A 35 -38.33 -3.92 13.79
N ASN A 36 -37.30 -4.20 14.58
CA ASN A 36 -36.10 -4.86 14.11
C ASN A 36 -36.31 -6.38 14.13
N VAL A 37 -36.25 -7.00 12.96
CA VAL A 37 -36.52 -8.43 12.77
C VAL A 37 -35.36 -9.06 12.02
N ALA A 38 -34.89 -10.21 12.50
CA ALA A 38 -33.83 -10.99 11.86
C ALA A 38 -34.42 -11.92 10.80
N ILE A 39 -34.10 -11.67 9.52
CA ILE A 39 -34.50 -12.49 8.37
C ILE A 39 -33.23 -12.97 7.66
N GLU A 40 -33.06 -14.28 7.52
CA GLU A 40 -31.98 -14.92 6.75
C GLU A 40 -30.59 -14.31 7.01
N SER A 41 -30.24 -14.11 8.30
CA SER A 41 -28.97 -13.53 8.81
C SER A 41 -28.78 -12.01 8.74
N THR A 42 -29.80 -11.25 8.31
CA THR A 42 -29.78 -9.78 8.33
C THR A 42 -30.85 -9.22 9.25
N VAL A 43 -30.54 -8.13 9.96
CA VAL A 43 -31.52 -7.43 10.82
C VAL A 43 -32.11 -6.28 10.02
N LEU A 44 -33.41 -6.34 9.77
CA LEU A 44 -34.17 -5.38 8.98
C LEU A 44 -35.17 -4.63 9.85
N ALA A 45 -35.37 -3.34 9.57
CA ALA A 45 -36.43 -2.55 10.17
C ALA A 45 -37.71 -2.72 9.35
N VAL A 46 -38.70 -3.44 9.89
CA VAL A 46 -39.90 -3.84 9.14
C VAL A 46 -41.19 -3.43 9.84
N CYS A 47 -42.28 -3.28 9.09
CA CYS A 47 -43.60 -3.04 9.64
C CYS A 47 -44.18 -4.29 10.33
N ALA A 48 -45.24 -4.12 11.12
CA ALA A 48 -45.86 -5.21 11.87
C ALA A 48 -46.34 -6.40 11.00
N SER A 49 -46.74 -6.16 9.74
CA SER A 49 -47.16 -7.23 8.83
C SER A 49 -45.99 -8.02 8.24
N CYS A 50 -44.82 -7.39 8.12
CA CYS A 50 -43.58 -7.99 7.64
C CYS A 50 -42.79 -8.68 8.77
N ALA A 51 -43.08 -8.37 10.04
CA ALA A 51 -42.42 -8.97 11.18
C ALA A 51 -42.62 -10.49 11.29
N LYS A 52 -43.68 -11.03 10.69
CA LYS A 52 -43.95 -12.48 10.66
C LYS A 52 -42.91 -13.32 9.90
N PHE A 53 -42.06 -12.68 9.10
CA PHE A 53 -41.06 -13.36 8.26
C PHE A 53 -39.72 -13.59 8.97
N GLY A 54 -39.60 -13.21 10.25
CA GLY A 54 -38.41 -13.48 11.04
C GLY A 54 -38.65 -13.30 12.54
N ASP A 55 -37.56 -13.32 13.31
CA ASP A 55 -37.62 -13.22 14.77
C ASP A 55 -37.31 -11.79 15.25
N GLU A 56 -38.12 -11.25 16.16
CA GLU A 56 -37.91 -9.92 16.72
C GLU A 56 -36.65 -9.89 17.60
N VAL A 57 -35.74 -8.97 17.31
CA VAL A 57 -34.49 -8.77 18.05
C VAL A 57 -34.53 -7.43 18.79
N MET A 58 -34.43 -7.49 20.13
CA MET A 58 -34.57 -6.31 21.00
C MET A 58 -33.41 -5.31 20.90
N THR A 59 -32.26 -5.71 20.36
CA THR A 59 -31.09 -4.85 20.25
C THR A 59 -30.82 -4.50 18.79
N PRO A 60 -30.81 -3.21 18.40
CA PRO A 60 -30.19 -2.85 17.14
C PRO A 60 -28.74 -3.34 17.18
N VAL A 61 -28.29 -4.06 16.15
CA VAL A 61 -26.87 -4.40 16.01
C VAL A 61 -26.15 -3.08 15.74
N VAL A 62 -25.82 -2.35 16.81
CA VAL A 62 -24.96 -1.17 16.73
C VAL A 62 -23.64 -1.70 16.17
N ARG A 63 -23.41 -1.46 14.88
CA ARG A 63 -22.09 -1.64 14.28
C ARG A 63 -21.18 -0.71 15.06
N ARG A 64 -20.42 -1.25 16.01
CA ARG A 64 -19.43 -0.48 16.77
C ARG A 64 -18.40 0.00 15.75
N THR A 65 -18.51 1.25 15.34
CA THR A 65 -17.61 1.89 14.37
C THR A 65 -16.21 2.08 14.94
N SER A 66 -16.05 1.98 16.27
CA SER A 66 -14.75 1.98 16.94
C SER A 66 -14.31 0.55 17.24
N MET A 67 -13.25 0.13 16.55
CA MET A 67 -12.52 -1.08 16.91
C MET A 67 -11.88 -0.89 18.29
N PRO A 68 -11.93 -1.91 19.17
CA PRO A 68 -11.16 -1.92 20.41
C PRO A 68 -9.66 -1.60 20.14
N PRO A 69 -8.99 -0.82 21.01
CA PRO A 69 -7.61 -0.34 20.80
C PRO A 69 -6.57 -1.46 20.60
N VAL A 70 -6.88 -2.65 21.11
CA VAL A 70 -6.04 -3.86 20.95
C VAL A 70 -5.99 -4.34 19.49
N ILE A 71 -7.05 -4.14 18.71
CA ILE A 71 -7.11 -4.59 17.32
C ILE A 71 -6.31 -3.63 16.43
N GLU A 72 -6.31 -2.33 16.73
CA GLU A 72 -5.54 -1.33 15.99
C GLU A 72 -4.02 -1.54 16.15
N GLN A 73 -3.56 -1.81 17.37
CA GLN A 73 -2.17 -2.19 17.62
C GLN A 73 -1.76 -3.45 16.85
N ARG A 74 -2.66 -4.45 16.77
CA ARG A 74 -2.41 -5.70 16.04
C ARG A 74 -2.35 -5.48 14.53
N LEU A 75 -3.20 -4.60 14.00
CA LEU A 75 -3.21 -4.19 12.59
C LEU A 75 -1.96 -3.39 12.23
N GLU A 76 -1.50 -2.48 13.09
CA GLU A 76 -0.29 -1.71 12.86
C GLU A 76 0.96 -2.60 12.88
N ALA A 77 1.05 -3.54 13.83
CA ALA A 77 2.12 -4.54 13.87
C ALA A 77 2.14 -5.42 12.62
N ARG A 78 0.96 -5.77 12.08
CA ARG A 78 0.85 -6.50 10.80
C ARG A 78 1.32 -5.64 9.63
N ARG A 79 0.93 -4.37 9.58
CA ARG A 79 1.32 -3.43 8.52
C ARG A 79 2.83 -3.20 8.51
N ARG A 80 3.47 -3.03 9.67
CA ARG A 80 4.94 -2.90 9.80
C ARG A 80 5.70 -4.16 9.35
N ARG A 81 5.11 -5.34 9.51
CA ARG A 81 5.70 -6.60 8.99
C ARG A 81 5.48 -6.76 7.49
N GLN A 82 4.41 -6.17 6.96
CA GLN A 82 4.04 -6.27 5.55
C GLN A 82 4.63 -5.16 4.68
N THR A 83 5.16 -4.07 5.25
CA THR A 83 5.89 -3.08 4.46
C THR A 83 7.12 -3.75 3.85
N PRO A 84 7.19 -3.88 2.51
CA PRO A 84 8.37 -4.41 1.85
C PRO A 84 9.55 -3.51 2.20
N ARG A 85 10.69 -4.11 2.53
CA ARG A 85 11.93 -3.33 2.69
C ARG A 85 12.21 -2.63 1.37
N ASP A 86 12.23 -1.30 1.41
CA ASP A 86 12.61 -0.51 0.25
C ASP A 86 14.12 -0.68 0.02
N VAL A 87 14.46 -1.47 -0.99
CA VAL A 87 15.84 -1.81 -1.36
C VAL A 87 16.64 -0.55 -1.71
N TYR A 88 15.96 0.52 -2.14
CA TYR A 88 16.55 1.80 -2.54
C TYR A 88 16.75 2.78 -1.37
N ALA A 89 16.13 2.56 -0.21
CA ALA A 89 16.20 3.48 0.92
C ALA A 89 17.37 3.20 1.88
N GLN A 90 18.01 2.03 1.79
CA GLN A 90 18.94 1.54 2.81
C GLN A 90 20.42 1.49 2.38
N GLY A 91 20.72 1.62 1.10
CA GLY A 91 22.09 1.59 0.59
C GLY A 91 22.43 2.92 -0.05
N GLY A 92 23.37 3.68 0.51
CA GLY A 92 24.25 4.43 -0.38
C GLY A 92 24.94 3.36 -1.21
N GLU A 93 24.49 3.19 -2.46
CA GLU A 93 25.07 2.23 -3.38
C GLU A 93 26.56 2.56 -3.46
N GLU A 94 27.39 1.73 -2.84
CA GLU A 94 28.84 1.80 -2.98
C GLU A 94 29.14 1.33 -4.40
N GLU A 95 29.09 2.27 -5.32
CA GLU A 95 29.37 2.06 -6.73
C GLU A 95 30.86 1.86 -6.94
N LEU A 96 31.19 1.11 -7.99
CA LEU A 96 32.58 0.88 -8.36
C LEU A 96 33.16 2.18 -8.93
N ALA A 97 34.28 2.65 -8.38
CA ALA A 97 34.94 3.85 -8.85
C ALA A 97 35.36 3.69 -10.32
N GLU A 98 35.17 4.73 -11.15
CA GLU A 98 35.54 4.71 -12.58
C GLU A 98 37.04 4.40 -12.80
N ASP A 99 37.89 4.82 -11.85
CA ASP A 99 39.34 4.62 -11.88
C ASP A 99 39.81 3.24 -11.40
N PHE A 100 38.90 2.27 -11.18
CA PHE A 100 39.25 0.95 -10.69
C PHE A 100 40.39 0.24 -11.46
N PRO A 101 40.52 0.33 -12.81
CA PRO A 101 41.58 -0.37 -13.54
C PRO A 101 42.97 0.14 -13.16
N THR A 102 43.09 1.46 -13.05
CA THR A 102 44.34 2.14 -12.70
C THR A 102 44.72 1.89 -11.24
N ARG A 103 43.73 1.87 -10.33
CA ARG A 103 43.95 1.57 -8.91
C ARG A 103 44.50 0.15 -8.71
N ILE A 104 43.92 -0.84 -9.40
CA ILE A 104 44.36 -2.23 -9.31
C ILE A 104 45.79 -2.39 -9.83
N ARG A 105 46.10 -1.79 -10.98
CA ARG A 105 47.46 -1.85 -11.56
C ARG A 105 48.50 -1.25 -10.62
N ARG A 106 48.26 -0.04 -10.11
CA ARG A 106 49.16 0.63 -9.15
C ARG A 106 49.35 -0.19 -7.87
N ALA A 107 48.28 -0.75 -7.32
CA ALA A 107 48.36 -1.57 -6.11
C ALA A 107 49.10 -2.89 -6.34
N ARG A 108 48.96 -3.49 -7.52
CA ARG A 108 49.73 -4.68 -7.93
C ARG A 108 51.22 -4.35 -8.05
N GLU A 109 51.56 -3.25 -8.72
CA GLU A 109 52.94 -2.81 -8.93
C GLU A 109 53.61 -2.39 -7.62
N ALA A 110 52.89 -1.73 -6.71
CA ALA A 110 53.39 -1.40 -5.38
C ALA A 110 53.80 -2.62 -4.55
N ARG A 111 53.21 -3.80 -4.86
CA ARG A 111 53.56 -5.08 -4.24
C ARG A 111 54.53 -5.92 -5.07
N GLY A 112 54.92 -5.46 -6.25
CA GLY A 112 55.83 -6.18 -7.16
C GLY A 112 55.25 -7.46 -7.76
N TRP A 113 53.93 -7.62 -7.77
CA TRP A 113 53.29 -8.85 -8.26
C TRP A 113 53.09 -8.83 -9.77
N LYS A 114 53.24 -9.99 -10.43
CA LYS A 114 52.79 -10.17 -11.81
C LYS A 114 51.29 -10.44 -11.84
N GLN A 115 50.66 -10.28 -13.01
CA GLN A 115 49.23 -10.58 -13.18
C GLN A 115 48.91 -12.05 -12.83
N ALA A 116 49.84 -12.97 -13.09
CA ALA A 116 49.72 -14.36 -12.71
C ALA A 116 49.69 -14.58 -11.18
N ASP A 117 50.51 -13.83 -10.44
CA ASP A 117 50.58 -13.93 -8.98
C ASP A 117 49.30 -13.41 -8.32
N LEU A 118 48.78 -12.28 -8.81
CA LEU A 118 47.50 -11.74 -8.34
C LEU A 118 46.35 -12.71 -8.64
N GLY A 119 46.30 -13.25 -9.86
CA GLY A 119 45.31 -14.25 -10.27
C GLY A 119 45.33 -15.50 -9.39
N ALA A 120 46.53 -16.02 -9.10
CA ALA A 120 46.71 -17.18 -8.22
C ALA A 120 46.19 -16.91 -6.79
N LYS A 121 46.41 -15.70 -6.26
CA LYS A 121 45.93 -15.35 -4.91
C LYS A 121 44.42 -15.17 -4.82
N ILE A 122 43.79 -14.53 -5.81
CA ILE A 122 42.34 -14.30 -5.80
C ILE A 122 41.53 -15.45 -6.41
N ASN A 123 42.22 -16.53 -6.84
CA ASN A 123 41.68 -17.69 -7.54
C ASN A 123 40.93 -17.31 -8.83
N GLU A 124 41.56 -16.48 -9.66
CA GLU A 124 40.99 -16.00 -10.92
C GLU A 124 41.97 -16.15 -12.07
N LYS A 125 41.47 -16.34 -13.30
CA LYS A 125 42.33 -16.56 -14.47
C LYS A 125 43.12 -15.29 -14.81
N VAL A 126 44.36 -15.45 -15.26
CA VAL A 126 45.25 -14.34 -15.67
C VAL A 126 44.60 -13.44 -16.73
N SER A 127 43.84 -14.04 -17.65
CA SER A 127 43.10 -13.31 -18.68
C SER A 127 42.01 -12.39 -18.13
N VAL A 128 41.40 -12.74 -16.99
CA VAL A 128 40.40 -11.90 -16.32
C VAL A 128 41.08 -10.71 -15.65
N ILE A 129 42.24 -10.92 -15.01
CA ILE A 129 43.04 -9.83 -14.42
C ILE A 129 43.47 -8.83 -15.49
N ALA A 130 43.93 -9.30 -16.64
CA ALA A 130 44.31 -8.43 -17.75
C ALA A 130 43.12 -7.58 -18.25
N LYS A 131 41.94 -8.18 -18.40
CA LYS A 131 40.71 -7.48 -18.80
C LYS A 131 40.21 -6.49 -17.74
N LEU A 132 40.49 -6.78 -16.48
CA LEU A 132 40.16 -5.91 -15.36
C LEU A 132 41.06 -4.67 -15.32
N GLU A 133 42.37 -4.87 -15.54
CA GLU A 133 43.35 -3.78 -15.63
C GLU A 133 43.19 -2.93 -16.90
N SER A 134 42.53 -3.44 -17.95
CA SER A 134 42.16 -2.68 -19.15
C SER A 134 40.76 -2.05 -19.07
N GLY A 135 39.99 -2.30 -18.01
CA GLY A 135 38.63 -1.77 -17.84
C GLY A 135 37.59 -2.38 -18.80
N THR A 136 37.90 -3.50 -19.45
CA THR A 136 36.99 -4.15 -20.41
C THR A 136 35.85 -4.90 -19.73
N ILE A 137 36.05 -5.33 -18.48
CA ILE A 137 35.06 -6.07 -17.70
C ILE A 137 34.82 -5.36 -16.36
N THR A 138 33.55 -5.17 -16.02
CA THR A 138 33.13 -4.74 -14.69
C THR A 138 33.12 -5.95 -13.74
N PRO A 139 33.90 -5.95 -12.65
CA PRO A 139 33.92 -7.03 -11.68
C PRO A 139 32.60 -7.08 -10.89
N GLY A 140 32.10 -8.29 -10.61
CA GLY A 140 31.02 -8.47 -9.65
C GLY A 140 31.48 -8.23 -8.21
N ASP A 141 30.53 -7.95 -7.31
CA ASP A 141 30.79 -7.62 -5.90
C ASP A 141 31.70 -8.61 -5.15
N ALA A 142 31.57 -9.91 -5.45
CA ALA A 142 32.41 -10.93 -4.84
C ALA A 142 33.89 -10.79 -5.23
N LEU A 143 34.16 -10.44 -6.49
CA LEU A 143 35.52 -10.24 -7.00
C LEU A 143 36.12 -8.95 -6.45
N VAL A 144 35.34 -7.86 -6.41
CA VAL A 144 35.74 -6.59 -5.78
C VAL A 144 36.21 -6.83 -4.35
N ARG A 145 35.40 -7.51 -3.52
CA ARG A 145 35.76 -7.82 -2.13
C ARG A 145 37.03 -8.68 -1.99
N LYS A 146 37.34 -9.54 -2.95
CA LYS A 146 38.60 -10.33 -2.93
C LYS A 146 39.79 -9.42 -3.22
N ILE A 147 39.68 -8.55 -4.22
CA ILE A 147 40.74 -7.64 -4.61
C ILE A 147 41.01 -6.61 -3.52
N GLU A 148 39.97 -6.04 -2.91
CA GLU A 148 40.09 -5.11 -1.79
C GLU A 148 40.81 -5.75 -0.60
N ARG A 149 40.48 -7.00 -0.27
CA ARG A 149 41.15 -7.76 0.80
C ARG A 149 42.61 -8.03 0.49
N GLU A 150 42.91 -8.50 -0.71
CA GLU A 150 44.26 -8.92 -1.06
C GLU A 150 45.20 -7.72 -1.28
N LEU A 151 44.74 -6.67 -1.97
CA LEU A 151 45.52 -5.47 -2.28
C LEU A 151 45.44 -4.41 -1.18
N GLY A 152 44.45 -4.47 -0.27
CA GLY A 152 44.27 -3.49 0.81
C GLY A 152 43.79 -2.13 0.34
N ILE A 153 43.13 -2.07 -0.83
CA ILE A 153 42.61 -0.84 -1.44
C ILE A 153 41.08 -0.82 -1.35
N LYS A 154 40.48 0.36 -1.41
CA LYS A 154 39.02 0.53 -1.59
C LYS A 154 38.72 0.83 -3.05
N LEU A 155 37.97 -0.04 -3.69
CA LEU A 155 37.55 0.09 -5.09
C LEU A 155 36.16 0.68 -5.22
N LYS A 156 35.34 0.57 -4.17
CA LYS A 156 34.02 1.18 -4.13
C LYS A 156 34.08 2.59 -3.52
N GLU A 157 33.37 3.50 -4.15
CA GLU A 157 33.18 4.86 -3.67
C GLU A 157 31.71 5.07 -3.33
N ARG A 158 31.48 5.81 -2.23
CA ARG A 158 30.13 6.22 -1.87
C ARG A 158 29.78 7.41 -2.74
N VAL A 159 29.06 7.16 -3.83
CA VAL A 159 28.48 8.22 -4.63
C VAL A 159 27.35 8.80 -3.80
N GLU A 160 27.46 10.07 -3.41
CA GLU A 160 26.31 10.76 -2.84
C GLU A 160 25.28 10.90 -3.94
N PRO A 161 24.04 10.42 -3.76
CA PRO A 161 23.04 10.56 -4.79
C PRO A 161 22.87 12.05 -5.05
N ILE A 162 23.14 12.48 -6.28
CA ILE A 162 22.77 13.81 -6.74
C ILE A 162 21.28 13.90 -6.45
N ALA A 163 20.90 14.79 -5.52
CA ALA A 163 19.52 14.97 -5.11
C ALA A 163 18.74 15.54 -6.30
N THR A 164 18.36 14.69 -7.26
CA THR A 164 17.25 15.01 -8.15
C THR A 164 16.07 15.15 -7.21
N LYS A 165 15.61 16.40 -7.03
CA LYS A 165 14.37 16.71 -6.34
C LYS A 165 13.30 15.83 -7.01
N LYS A 166 12.98 14.68 -6.41
CA LYS A 166 11.71 14.03 -6.65
C LYS A 166 10.71 15.09 -6.24
N GLN A 167 10.12 15.77 -7.22
CA GLN A 167 8.82 16.37 -7.00
C GLN A 167 8.00 15.22 -6.45
N SER A 168 7.70 15.28 -5.16
CA SER A 168 6.59 14.56 -4.60
C SER A 168 5.43 14.97 -5.48
N VAL A 169 5.08 14.13 -6.46
CA VAL A 169 3.76 14.16 -7.07
C VAL A 169 2.88 13.99 -5.85
N GLY A 170 2.33 15.13 -5.39
CA GLY A 170 1.60 15.22 -4.16
C GLY A 170 0.61 14.08 -4.16
N THR A 171 0.59 13.34 -3.06
CA THR A 171 -0.34 12.26 -2.75
C THR A 171 -1.57 12.39 -3.64
N ALA A 172 -1.64 11.56 -4.69
CA ALA A 172 -2.80 11.58 -5.56
C ALA A 172 -3.99 11.32 -4.65
N LEU A 173 -4.77 12.38 -4.36
CA LEU A 173 -5.90 12.32 -3.46
C LEU A 173 -6.82 11.26 -4.03
N THR A 174 -6.91 10.13 -3.34
CA THR A 174 -7.77 9.06 -3.79
C THR A 174 -9.20 9.46 -3.49
N LEU A 175 -10.18 8.93 -4.24
CA LEU A 175 -11.60 9.20 -3.92
C LEU A 175 -11.94 8.88 -2.46
N GLY A 176 -11.23 7.92 -1.84
CA GLY A 176 -11.37 7.59 -0.43
C GLY A 176 -10.94 8.69 0.54
N ASP A 177 -9.97 9.52 0.15
CA ASP A 177 -9.52 10.66 0.97
C ASP A 177 -10.55 11.81 0.93
N LEU A 178 -11.19 12.01 -0.23
CA LEU A 178 -12.25 13.01 -0.41
C LEU A 178 -13.53 12.69 0.38
N ILE A 179 -13.87 11.40 0.54
CA ILE A 179 -15.04 10.98 1.32
C ILE A 179 -14.84 11.29 2.82
N LYS A 180 -13.64 11.03 3.34
CA LYS A 180 -13.29 11.27 4.76
C LYS A 180 -13.31 12.75 5.14
N MET A 181 -12.97 13.65 4.22
CA MET A 181 -12.97 15.09 4.49
C MET A 181 -14.37 15.69 4.62
N ARG A 182 -15.41 15.07 4.05
CA ARG A 182 -16.79 15.60 4.12
C ARG A 182 -17.54 15.21 5.39
N GLU A 183 -17.17 14.09 6.02
CA GLU A 183 -17.90 13.54 7.17
C GLU A 183 -17.46 14.17 8.52
N GLY A 184 -16.39 14.98 8.53
CA GLY A 184 -15.83 15.62 9.72
C GLY A 184 -16.40 17.00 10.09
N HIS A 185 -17.38 17.51 9.34
CA HIS A 185 -18.11 18.75 9.66
C HIS A 185 -19.60 18.43 9.81
N GLY A 186 -19.95 17.96 11.01
CA GLY A 186 -21.32 17.80 11.50
C GLY A 186 -21.33 18.04 12.99
#